data_AF-A0A6V8ESV8-F1
#
_entry.id   AF-A0A6V8ESV8-F1
#
_cell.length_a   1.000
_cell.length_b   1.000
_cell.length_c   1.000
_cell.angle_alpha   90.00
_cell.angle_beta   90.00
_cell.angle_gamma   90.00
#
_symmetry.space_group_name_H-M   'P 1'
#
loop_
_entity.id
_entity.type
_entity.pdbx_description
1 polymer ?
#
loop_
_entity_poly.entity_id
_entity_poly.type
_entity_poly.pdbx_seq_one_letter_code
_entity_poly.pdbx_strand_id
1 'polypeptide(L)'
;MMSQNGKAESIGIDGLDIEDISLGFEKDSGEPIDTIRSRVSLTRDATRAISITALETLREGAKFMGVVGLRGNLKNPFGHIDASIWKEGELPARMIAASYEYCEELTRIEAANFYHSFKYLPQEVRQSICAYYAFCRRADDIADGDYTDLFPGGSENSSESKDYRTEIERIMGEPVLEREAYDDKMSQLFYYRKKLSTAYTTVTSTDPIFIALKDTVERFRIPRSLLDDMISGMEDDLHRDRFETFEDLYEYCYKVASTVGLVCIEIYGYNAPEAKDEAEAWGIYMQLINILRDVLEDSARGRIYLPLDELHRYGISDQDVLDGAGLLHHPGWEGFCRSYIKRAKSYGRTARGLLGHLDRQSRYSPAAMMAFYDSILKKIGKSDGDVFSERVQLSKPEKISLAAWVYFRYRFLPI
;
A
#
# COMPACT_ATOMS: atom_id res chain seq x y z
N MET A 1 28.14 16.97 39.99
CA MET A 1 27.85 15.98 38.92
C MET A 1 26.61 15.22 39.31
N MET A 2 25.43 15.68 38.88
CA MET A 2 24.18 14.92 38.98
C MET A 2 23.60 14.88 37.57
N SER A 3 23.59 13.68 36.99
CA SER A 3 22.98 13.37 35.70
C SER A 3 21.47 13.28 35.91
N GLN A 4 20.71 14.15 35.26
CA GLN A 4 19.25 14.02 35.17
C GLN A 4 18.91 13.09 34.00
N ASN A 5 18.47 11.87 34.31
CA ASN A 5 17.76 11.00 33.38
C ASN A 5 16.31 11.47 33.29
N GLY A 6 15.96 12.20 32.22
CA GLY A 6 14.58 12.50 31.89
C GLY A 6 13.89 11.28 31.27
N LYS A 7 13.28 10.42 32.10
CA LYS A 7 12.24 9.49 31.66
C LYS A 7 10.92 10.28 31.63
N ALA A 8 10.31 10.39 30.46
CA ALA A 8 8.95 10.93 30.33
C ALA A 8 7.97 9.98 31.06
N GLU A 9 7.23 10.52 32.03
CA GLU A 9 6.21 9.77 32.76
C GLU A 9 5.00 9.51 31.86
N SER A 10 4.65 8.23 31.66
CA SER A 10 3.41 7.80 31.04
C SER A 10 2.26 7.98 32.03
N ILE A 11 1.26 8.80 31.70
CA ILE A 11 0.07 9.04 32.53
C ILE A 11 -1.14 8.40 31.84
N GLY A 12 -1.98 7.69 32.62
CA GLY A 12 -3.15 6.95 32.13
C GLY A 12 -4.20 7.80 31.43
N ILE A 13 -4.93 7.19 30.51
CA ILE A 13 -5.90 7.81 29.59
C ILE A 13 -7.30 7.80 30.21
N ASP A 14 -7.55 8.64 31.21
CA ASP A 14 -8.91 8.92 31.68
C ASP A 14 -9.44 10.17 30.94
N GLY A 15 -10.31 9.98 29.94
CA GLY A 15 -11.07 11.07 29.30
C GLY A 15 -11.10 11.12 27.78
N LEU A 16 -10.52 10.16 27.05
CA LEU A 16 -10.75 10.02 25.61
C LEU A 16 -11.92 9.04 25.38
N ASP A 17 -12.92 9.45 24.59
CA ASP A 17 -13.98 8.58 24.05
C ASP A 17 -13.38 7.63 23.00
N ILE A 18 -12.49 6.76 23.45
CA ILE A 18 -12.10 5.54 22.75
C ILE A 18 -13.10 4.50 23.25
N GLU A 19 -14.08 4.15 22.42
CA GLU A 19 -14.93 3.00 22.71
C GLU A 19 -14.03 1.77 22.92
N ASP A 20 -14.18 1.10 24.07
CA ASP A 20 -13.49 -0.15 24.34
C ASP A 20 -14.01 -1.22 23.38
N ILE A 21 -13.38 -1.34 22.22
CA ILE A 21 -13.45 -2.60 21.46
C ILE A 21 -12.32 -3.47 22.00
N SER A 22 -12.48 -3.93 23.25
CA SER A 22 -11.81 -5.17 23.63
C SER A 22 -12.20 -6.18 22.56
N LEU A 23 -11.23 -6.83 21.93
CA LEU A 23 -11.52 -7.98 21.07
C LEU A 23 -12.10 -9.06 21.98
N GLY A 24 -13.40 -8.97 22.23
CA GLY A 24 -14.21 -10.00 22.85
C GLY A 24 -14.31 -11.11 21.83
N PHE A 25 -13.27 -11.92 21.72
CA PHE A 25 -13.28 -13.09 20.87
C PHE A 25 -14.19 -14.13 21.53
N GLU A 26 -15.45 -14.18 21.14
CA GLU A 26 -16.26 -15.37 21.37
C GLU A 26 -15.63 -16.51 20.57
N LYS A 27 -15.01 -17.46 21.29
CA LYS A 27 -14.40 -18.69 20.77
C LYS A 27 -15.45 -19.65 20.19
N ASP A 28 -16.24 -19.24 19.19
CA ASP A 28 -16.96 -20.16 18.29
C ASP A 28 -17.73 -19.47 17.14
N SER A 29 -17.44 -18.21 16.82
CA SER A 29 -18.18 -17.55 15.75
C SER A 29 -17.54 -17.92 14.40
N GLY A 30 -18.29 -18.63 13.55
CA GLY A 30 -17.93 -18.89 12.14
C GLY A 30 -17.96 -17.60 11.30
N GLU A 31 -17.32 -16.54 11.79
CA GLU A 31 -17.32 -15.21 11.22
C GLU A 31 -16.45 -15.13 9.96
N PRO A 32 -16.89 -14.42 8.91
CA PRO A 32 -16.06 -14.13 7.75
C PRO A 32 -14.78 -13.40 8.16
N ILE A 33 -13.65 -13.72 7.50
CA ILE A 33 -12.33 -13.15 7.79
C ILE A 33 -12.32 -11.61 7.81
N ASP A 34 -13.11 -10.98 6.92
CA ASP A 34 -13.21 -9.53 6.83
C ASP A 34 -13.86 -8.90 8.07
N THR A 35 -14.73 -9.65 8.76
CA THR A 35 -15.30 -9.24 10.06
C THR A 35 -14.22 -9.19 11.13
N ILE A 36 -13.35 -10.20 11.18
CA ILE A 36 -12.25 -10.27 12.15
C ILE A 36 -11.25 -9.13 11.89
N ARG A 37 -10.88 -8.93 10.63
CA ARG A 37 -9.97 -7.86 10.20
C ARG A 37 -10.53 -6.47 10.52
N SER A 38 -11.77 -6.18 10.15
CA SER A 38 -12.38 -4.85 10.35
C SER A 38 -12.58 -4.47 11.82
N ARG A 39 -12.64 -5.44 12.74
CA ARG A 39 -12.75 -5.20 14.19
C ARG A 39 -11.45 -4.72 14.84
N VAL A 40 -10.30 -4.91 14.17
CA VAL A 40 -9.02 -4.42 14.70
C VAL A 40 -9.10 -2.90 14.85
N SER A 41 -8.93 -2.46 16.09
CA SER A 41 -9.05 -1.07 16.51
C SER A 41 -8.13 -0.81 17.70
N LEU A 42 -7.89 0.46 17.99
CA LEU A 42 -7.15 0.85 19.18
C LEU A 42 -7.97 0.61 20.45
N THR A 43 -7.36 -0.11 21.41
CA THR A 43 -7.91 -0.36 22.74
C THR A 43 -7.23 0.54 23.78
N ARG A 44 -7.95 0.91 24.85
CA ARG A 44 -7.41 1.77 25.91
C ARG A 44 -6.17 1.18 26.59
N ASP A 45 -6.14 -0.14 26.81
CA ASP A 45 -5.07 -0.81 27.56
C ASP A 45 -3.70 -0.85 26.84
N ALA A 46 -3.69 -0.71 25.51
CA ALA A 46 -2.48 -0.86 24.69
C ALA A 46 -1.88 0.48 24.23
N THR A 47 -2.42 1.61 24.68
CA THR A 47 -2.12 2.90 24.06
C THR A 47 -1.43 3.83 25.05
N ARG A 48 -0.16 4.18 24.80
CA ARG A 48 0.48 5.32 25.46
C ARG A 48 0.11 6.58 24.68
N ALA A 49 -0.44 7.58 25.36
CA ALA A 49 -0.75 8.88 24.75
C ALA A 49 0.29 9.93 25.18
N ILE A 50 0.61 10.87 24.28
CA ILE A 50 1.47 12.02 24.58
C ILE A 50 0.73 13.33 24.30
N SER A 51 0.90 14.33 25.17
CA SER A 51 0.37 15.68 24.94
C SER A 51 1.33 16.51 24.08
N ILE A 52 0.79 17.30 23.16
CA ILE A 52 1.56 18.27 22.36
C ILE A 52 2.37 19.21 23.25
N THR A 53 1.77 19.70 24.35
CA THR A 53 2.44 20.61 25.30
C THR A 53 3.65 19.96 25.95
N ALA A 54 3.56 18.66 26.27
CA ALA A 54 4.69 17.91 26.81
C ALA A 54 5.83 17.79 25.78
N LEU A 55 5.49 17.55 24.49
CA LEU A 55 6.48 17.54 23.42
C LEU A 55 7.16 18.90 23.20
N GLU A 56 6.39 19.99 23.21
CA GLU A 56 6.92 21.34 23.03
C GLU A 56 7.85 21.75 24.17
N THR A 57 7.52 21.37 25.40
CA THR A 57 8.37 21.57 26.58
C THR A 57 9.68 20.78 26.47
N LEU A 58 9.64 19.56 25.90
CA LEU A 58 10.85 18.78 25.59
C LEU A 58 11.68 19.38 24.44
N ARG A 59 11.09 20.27 23.62
CA ARG A 59 11.66 20.81 22.37
C ARG A 59 12.13 22.27 22.43
N GLU A 60 12.13 22.94 23.59
CA GLU A 60 12.71 24.30 23.73
C GLU A 60 14.19 24.43 23.30
N GLY A 61 14.86 23.34 22.87
CA GLY A 61 16.18 23.35 22.24
C GLY A 61 16.27 22.94 20.75
N ALA A 62 15.21 22.49 20.07
CA ALA A 62 15.33 21.95 18.72
C ALA A 62 14.16 22.32 17.80
N LYS A 63 14.47 23.08 16.74
CA LYS A 63 13.57 23.34 15.60
C LYS A 63 13.00 22.01 15.08
N PHE A 64 11.76 22.03 14.58
CA PHE A 64 11.14 20.95 13.79
C PHE A 64 12.01 20.73 12.54
N MET A 65 13.10 19.98 12.68
CA MET A 65 14.15 19.88 11.66
C MET A 65 13.75 18.81 10.64
N GLY A 66 13.46 19.28 9.42
CA GLY A 66 13.65 18.64 8.13
C GLY A 66 13.39 17.14 8.03
N VAL A 67 12.45 16.78 7.17
CA VAL A 67 12.17 15.40 6.73
C VAL A 67 13.42 14.70 6.16
N VAL A 68 14.39 15.46 5.64
CA VAL A 68 15.66 14.97 5.12
C VAL A 68 16.78 15.21 6.15
N GLY A 69 17.38 14.13 6.65
CA GLY A 69 18.50 14.18 7.57
C GLY A 69 19.83 14.64 6.94
N LEU A 70 20.85 14.91 7.76
CA LEU A 70 22.19 15.38 7.36
C LEU A 70 22.93 14.49 6.34
N ARG A 71 22.44 13.27 6.08
CA ARG A 71 23.00 12.30 5.10
C ARG A 71 22.05 11.99 3.94
N GLY A 72 20.95 12.71 3.79
CA GLY A 72 19.93 12.44 2.76
C GLY A 72 18.91 11.35 3.13
N ASN A 73 19.01 10.76 4.33
CA ASN A 73 18.06 9.74 4.77
C ASN A 73 16.75 10.39 5.25
N LEU A 74 15.63 9.80 4.86
CA LEU A 74 14.30 10.14 5.34
C LEU A 74 14.21 9.94 6.85
N LYS A 75 13.82 10.97 7.60
CA LYS A 75 13.69 10.91 9.06
C LYS A 75 12.23 11.15 9.47
N ASN A 76 11.68 10.23 10.26
CA ASN A 76 10.37 10.42 10.88
C ASN A 76 10.44 11.61 11.87
N PRO A 77 9.67 12.70 11.65
CA PRO A 77 9.70 13.89 12.51
C PRO A 77 9.23 13.64 13.94
N PHE A 78 8.54 12.52 14.17
CA PHE A 78 7.96 12.08 15.45
C PHE A 78 8.61 10.80 15.99
N GLY A 79 9.62 10.22 15.31
CA GLY A 79 10.18 8.90 15.65
C GLY A 79 10.93 8.80 16.99
N HIS A 80 10.95 9.87 17.80
CA HIS A 80 11.51 9.89 19.17
C HIS A 80 10.41 9.74 20.23
N ILE A 81 9.14 9.65 19.82
CA ILE A 81 7.97 9.58 20.67
C ILE A 81 7.65 8.11 20.96
N ASP A 82 7.67 7.72 22.24
CA ASP A 82 7.27 6.39 22.72
C ASP A 82 5.79 6.40 23.18
N ALA A 83 4.92 6.84 22.27
CA ALA A 83 3.48 6.91 22.44
C ALA A 83 2.81 6.64 21.09
N SER A 84 1.74 5.87 21.06
CA SER A 84 1.06 5.44 19.83
C SER A 84 0.02 6.46 19.35
N ILE A 85 -0.51 7.31 20.24
CA ILE A 85 -1.46 8.38 19.90
C ILE A 85 -1.08 9.73 20.53
N TRP A 86 -1.60 10.80 19.93
CA TRP A 86 -1.70 12.11 20.58
C TRP A 86 -2.87 12.13 21.56
N LYS A 87 -2.71 12.84 22.68
CA LYS A 87 -3.79 13.05 23.64
C LYS A 87 -4.85 14.00 23.09
N GLU A 88 -4.43 14.98 22.30
CA GLU A 88 -5.32 15.95 21.68
C GLU A 88 -5.98 15.35 20.43
N GLY A 89 -7.29 15.52 20.29
CA GLY A 89 -8.03 15.04 19.11
C GLY A 89 -7.64 15.77 17.83
N GLU A 90 -7.38 17.08 17.93
CA GLU A 90 -6.94 17.92 16.81
C GLU A 90 -5.46 18.27 16.93
N LEU A 91 -4.70 18.04 15.85
CA LEU A 91 -3.30 18.39 15.76
C LEU A 91 -3.09 19.79 15.15
N PRO A 92 -2.06 20.54 15.57
CA PRO A 92 -1.67 21.79 14.94
C PRO A 92 -1.37 21.60 13.44
N ALA A 93 -1.82 22.53 12.60
CA ALA A 93 -1.63 22.48 11.14
C ALA A 93 -0.17 22.26 10.70
N ARG A 94 0.81 22.76 11.45
CA ARG A 94 2.24 22.55 11.19
C ARG A 94 2.68 21.08 11.32
N MET A 95 2.04 20.29 12.19
CA MET A 95 2.34 18.87 12.36
C MET A 95 1.74 18.06 11.20
N ILE A 96 0.52 18.39 10.79
CA ILE A 96 -0.13 17.81 9.60
C ILE A 96 0.70 18.13 8.34
N ALA A 97 1.16 19.38 8.19
CA ALA A 97 2.03 19.77 7.08
C ALA A 97 3.35 18.97 7.04
N ALA A 98 4.02 18.81 8.18
CA ALA A 98 5.24 18.01 8.26
C ALA A 98 5.01 16.52 7.97
N SER A 99 3.85 15.99 8.33
CA SER A 99 3.44 14.62 7.98
C SER A 99 3.25 14.45 6.47
N TYR A 100 2.63 15.42 5.79
CA TYR A 100 2.54 15.41 4.33
C TYR A 100 3.91 15.54 3.66
N GLU A 101 4.80 16.39 4.18
CA GLU A 101 6.18 16.50 3.68
C GLU A 101 6.94 15.17 3.82
N TYR A 102 6.75 14.45 4.94
CA TYR A 102 7.30 13.11 5.14
C TYR A 102 6.82 12.12 4.08
N CYS A 103 5.51 12.09 3.84
CA CYS A 103 4.92 11.20 2.83
C CYS A 103 5.37 11.55 1.41
N GLU A 104 5.51 12.84 1.10
CA GLU A 104 5.97 13.30 -0.21
C GLU A 104 7.44 12.91 -0.46
N GLU A 105 8.31 13.03 0.55
CA GLU A 105 9.70 12.58 0.46
C GLU A 105 9.81 11.07 0.33
N LEU A 106 9.06 10.31 1.13
CA LEU A 106 9.00 8.86 1.00
C LEU A 106 8.58 8.44 -0.41
N THR A 107 7.51 9.04 -0.93
CA THR A 107 7.03 8.78 -2.29
C THR A 107 8.08 9.13 -3.34
N ARG A 108 8.86 10.20 -3.15
CA ARG A 108 9.91 10.59 -4.10
C ARG A 108 11.07 9.60 -4.13
N ILE A 109 11.43 9.05 -2.97
CA ILE A 109 12.51 8.06 -2.83
C ILE A 109 12.07 6.72 -3.44
N GLU A 110 10.92 6.21 -3.02
CA GLU A 110 10.43 4.87 -3.38
C GLU A 110 9.82 4.83 -4.79
N ALA A 111 9.11 5.89 -5.16
CA ALA A 111 8.35 5.99 -6.41
C ALA A 111 8.98 6.98 -7.39
N ALA A 112 10.31 7.09 -7.45
CA ALA A 112 11.01 8.12 -8.24
C ALA A 112 10.50 8.21 -9.70
N ASN A 113 10.05 7.10 -10.28
CA ASN A 113 9.47 7.03 -11.62
C ASN A 113 8.00 7.52 -11.70
N PHE A 114 7.20 7.28 -10.65
CA PHE A 114 5.78 7.65 -10.57
C PHE A 114 5.56 9.06 -10.03
N TYR A 115 6.44 9.55 -9.17
CA TYR A 115 6.32 10.88 -8.56
C TYR A 115 6.22 12.02 -9.60
N HIS A 116 6.83 11.85 -10.78
CA HIS A 116 6.71 12.80 -11.89
C HIS A 116 5.28 12.90 -12.46
N SER A 117 4.46 11.86 -12.34
CA SER A 117 3.04 11.89 -12.71
C SER A 117 2.22 12.75 -11.74
N PHE A 118 2.64 12.83 -10.47
CA PHE A 118 1.95 13.58 -9.42
C PHE A 118 2.28 15.08 -9.44
N LYS A 119 3.42 15.47 -10.02
CA LYS A 119 3.98 16.84 -9.96
C LYS A 119 3.00 17.94 -10.39
N TYR A 120 2.08 17.64 -11.30
CA TYR A 120 1.14 18.62 -11.87
C TYR A 120 -0.26 18.56 -11.27
N LEU A 121 -0.48 17.70 -10.27
CA LEU A 121 -1.71 17.70 -9.50
C LEU A 121 -1.80 18.97 -8.64
N PRO A 122 -3.02 19.46 -8.36
CA PRO A 122 -3.23 20.47 -7.31
C PRO A 122 -2.56 20.06 -6.01
N GLN A 123 -2.08 21.04 -5.23
CA GLN A 123 -1.25 20.77 -4.05
C GLN A 123 -1.89 19.76 -3.09
N GLU A 124 -3.16 19.96 -2.74
CA GLU A 124 -3.89 19.08 -1.81
C GLU A 124 -4.02 17.66 -2.35
N VAL A 125 -4.47 17.52 -3.62
CA VAL A 125 -4.57 16.23 -4.31
C VAL A 125 -3.23 15.51 -4.35
N ARG A 126 -2.15 16.23 -4.67
CA ARG A 126 -0.78 15.68 -4.71
C ARG A 126 -0.33 15.17 -3.34
N GLN A 127 -0.55 15.96 -2.30
CA GLN A 127 -0.18 15.63 -0.92
C GLN A 127 -0.95 14.38 -0.44
N SER A 128 -2.25 14.31 -0.73
CA SER A 128 -3.08 13.15 -0.37
C SER A 128 -2.74 11.88 -1.17
N ILE A 129 -2.41 11.99 -2.46
CA ILE A 129 -1.88 10.85 -3.23
C ILE A 129 -0.54 10.37 -2.65
N CYS A 130 0.35 11.28 -2.24
CA CYS A 130 1.61 10.90 -1.59
C CYS A 130 1.40 10.26 -0.21
N ALA A 131 0.45 10.77 0.59
CA ALA A 131 0.09 10.17 1.88
C ALA A 131 -0.47 8.74 1.71
N TYR A 132 -1.36 8.56 0.73
CA TYR A 132 -1.91 7.26 0.43
C TYR A 132 -0.88 6.30 -0.17
N TYR A 133 0.00 6.78 -1.07
CA TYR A 133 1.13 5.99 -1.57
C TYR A 133 2.04 5.53 -0.44
N ALA A 134 2.38 6.41 0.50
CA ALA A 134 3.18 6.07 1.67
C ALA A 134 2.54 4.97 2.52
N PHE A 135 1.21 5.01 2.70
CA PHE A 135 0.46 3.96 3.38
C PHE A 135 0.58 2.61 2.64
N CYS A 136 0.26 2.57 1.34
CA CYS A 136 0.36 1.35 0.55
C CYS A 136 1.78 0.77 0.54
N ARG A 137 2.79 1.64 0.34
CA ARG A 137 4.19 1.23 0.28
C ARG A 137 4.67 0.60 1.58
N ARG A 138 4.29 1.15 2.74
CA ARG A 138 4.69 0.54 4.02
C ARG A 138 3.98 -0.77 4.31
N ALA A 139 2.72 -0.93 3.93
CA ALA A 139 2.03 -2.20 4.06
C ALA A 139 2.72 -3.30 3.20
N ASP A 140 3.07 -2.95 1.96
CA ASP A 140 3.84 -3.78 1.02
C ASP A 140 5.24 -4.14 1.55
N ASP A 141 6.01 -3.13 2.00
CA ASP A 141 7.34 -3.36 2.55
C ASP A 141 7.33 -4.27 3.81
N ILE A 142 6.28 -4.23 4.64
CA ILE A 142 6.12 -5.12 5.80
C ILE A 142 5.93 -6.57 5.33
N ALA A 143 5.05 -6.80 4.35
CA ALA A 143 4.80 -8.15 3.83
C ALA A 143 6.02 -8.73 3.12
N ASP A 144 6.78 -7.90 2.39
CA ASP A 144 8.05 -8.29 1.78
C ASP A 144 9.15 -8.53 2.83
N GLY A 145 9.12 -7.81 3.95
CA GLY A 145 10.16 -7.85 5.00
C GLY A 145 11.28 -6.82 4.80
N ASP A 146 11.03 -5.81 3.96
CA ASP A 146 11.94 -4.71 3.66
C ASP A 146 11.77 -3.51 4.62
N TYR A 147 10.77 -3.56 5.49
CA TYR A 147 10.49 -2.54 6.50
C TYR A 147 10.00 -3.15 7.81
N THR A 148 10.45 -2.57 8.92
CA THR A 148 9.92 -2.87 10.26
C THR A 148 9.08 -1.70 10.75
N ASP A 149 7.78 -1.92 10.90
CA ASP A 149 6.87 -0.94 11.48
C ASP A 149 7.02 -0.85 12.99
N LEU A 150 6.99 0.38 13.52
CA LEU A 150 7.06 0.63 14.96
C LEU A 150 5.70 1.04 15.49
N PHE A 151 5.12 0.20 16.34
CA PHE A 151 3.96 0.55 17.16
C PHE A 151 4.39 0.64 18.63
N PRO A 152 4.42 1.84 19.24
CA PRO A 152 4.82 1.99 20.64
C PRO A 152 3.95 1.16 21.58
N GLY A 153 4.58 0.28 22.35
CA GLY A 153 3.89 -0.69 23.23
C GLY A 153 3.43 -1.98 22.54
N GLY A 154 3.58 -2.07 21.21
CA GLY A 154 3.26 -3.26 20.44
C GLY A 154 4.34 -4.34 20.56
N SER A 155 3.91 -5.60 20.47
CA SER A 155 4.80 -6.75 20.43
C SER A 155 4.11 -7.93 19.77
N GLU A 156 4.86 -8.68 18.96
CA GLU A 156 4.46 -9.99 18.44
C GLU A 156 4.02 -10.95 19.56
N ASN A 157 4.53 -10.75 20.78
CA ASN A 157 4.30 -11.62 21.92
C ASN A 157 3.11 -11.21 22.79
N SER A 158 2.49 -10.07 22.49
CA SER A 158 1.25 -9.61 23.15
C SER A 158 0.11 -10.62 22.96
N SER A 159 -0.83 -10.67 23.92
CA SER A 159 -1.98 -11.57 23.84
C SER A 159 -2.81 -11.29 22.59
N GLU A 160 -3.14 -10.02 22.34
CA GLU A 160 -3.95 -9.61 21.19
C GLU A 160 -3.34 -9.98 19.85
N SER A 161 -2.02 -9.86 19.69
CA SER A 161 -1.35 -10.25 18.44
C SER A 161 -1.38 -11.76 18.25
N LYS A 162 -1.25 -12.55 19.33
CA LYS A 162 -1.34 -14.02 19.27
C LYS A 162 -2.76 -14.48 18.97
N ASP A 163 -3.75 -13.86 19.61
CA ASP A 163 -5.16 -14.16 19.40
C ASP A 163 -5.55 -13.85 17.95
N TYR A 164 -5.12 -12.70 17.42
CA TYR A 164 -5.33 -12.34 16.02
C TYR A 164 -4.69 -13.36 15.05
N ARG A 165 -3.42 -13.73 15.25
CA ARG A 165 -2.75 -14.74 14.41
C ARG A 165 -3.45 -16.09 14.43
N THR A 166 -3.89 -16.53 15.61
CA THR A 166 -4.60 -17.80 15.79
C THR A 166 -5.91 -17.82 15.00
N GLU A 167 -6.65 -16.71 15.01
CA GLU A 167 -7.91 -16.57 14.28
C GLU A 167 -7.71 -16.53 12.77
N ILE A 168 -6.69 -15.80 12.29
CA ILE A 168 -6.34 -15.78 10.88
C ILE A 168 -5.93 -17.17 10.40
N GLU A 169 -5.05 -17.88 11.12
CA GLU A 169 -4.62 -19.25 10.77
C GLU A 169 -5.78 -20.25 10.79
N ARG A 170 -6.77 -20.08 11.69
CA ARG A 170 -7.96 -20.93 11.71
C ARG A 170 -8.75 -20.85 10.40
N ILE A 171 -8.78 -19.68 9.77
CA ILE A 171 -9.57 -19.43 8.56
C ILE A 171 -8.75 -19.67 7.30
N MET A 172 -7.51 -19.17 7.26
CA MET A 172 -6.65 -19.19 6.09
C MET A 172 -5.79 -20.46 5.97
N GLY A 173 -5.64 -21.21 7.06
CA GLY A 173 -4.73 -22.34 7.16
C GLY A 173 -3.32 -21.94 7.59
N GLU A 174 -2.37 -22.86 7.43
CA GLU A 174 -0.97 -22.62 7.80
C GLU A 174 -0.32 -21.58 6.87
N PRO A 175 0.59 -20.74 7.39
CA PRO A 175 1.31 -19.77 6.58
C PRO A 175 2.31 -20.46 5.63
N VAL A 176 2.62 -19.80 4.51
CA VAL A 176 3.67 -20.25 3.56
C VAL A 176 5.07 -19.85 4.01
N LEU A 177 5.17 -19.05 5.08
CA LEU A 177 6.42 -18.56 5.64
C LEU A 177 6.85 -19.37 6.87
N GLU A 178 8.15 -19.35 7.15
CA GLU A 178 8.68 -19.83 8.43
C GLU A 178 8.04 -19.11 9.61
N ARG A 179 7.79 -19.85 10.71
CA ARG A 179 6.98 -19.40 11.85
C ARG A 179 7.42 -18.05 12.42
N GLU A 180 8.73 -17.84 12.60
CA GLU A 180 9.28 -16.59 13.15
C GLU A 180 9.00 -15.40 12.22
N ALA A 181 9.21 -15.57 10.91
CA ALA A 181 8.94 -14.53 9.92
C ALA A 181 7.44 -14.23 9.80
N TYR A 182 6.59 -15.25 9.88
CA TYR A 182 5.15 -15.08 9.89
C TYR A 182 4.68 -14.31 11.13
N ASP A 183 5.13 -14.72 12.32
CA ASP A 183 4.70 -14.12 13.59
C ASP A 183 5.04 -12.62 13.65
N ASP A 184 6.23 -12.24 13.20
CA ASP A 184 6.70 -10.86 13.10
C ASP A 184 5.87 -10.06 12.08
N LYS A 185 5.82 -10.50 10.80
CA LYS A 185 5.13 -9.78 9.73
C LYS A 185 3.64 -9.60 10.01
N MET A 186 2.97 -10.66 10.47
CA MET A 186 1.55 -10.61 10.80
C MET A 186 1.29 -9.71 12.02
N SER A 187 2.20 -9.69 13.00
CA SER A 187 2.08 -8.74 14.11
C SER A 187 2.19 -7.29 13.64
N GLN A 188 3.15 -7.01 12.75
CA GLN A 188 3.32 -5.68 12.20
C GLN A 188 2.09 -5.23 11.40
N LEU A 189 1.52 -6.08 10.53
CA LEU A 189 0.28 -5.78 9.80
C LEU A 189 -0.92 -5.58 10.75
N PHE A 190 -1.01 -6.37 11.82
CA PHE A 190 -2.02 -6.18 12.86
C PHE A 190 -1.92 -4.80 13.51
N TYR A 191 -0.73 -4.37 13.93
CA TYR A 191 -0.53 -3.05 14.51
C TYR A 191 -0.67 -1.93 13.46
N TYR A 192 -0.34 -2.18 12.20
CA TYR A 192 -0.58 -1.27 11.09
C TYR A 192 -2.08 -1.01 10.91
N ARG A 193 -2.90 -2.07 11.03
CA ARG A 193 -4.37 -1.97 11.03
C ARG A 193 -4.91 -1.23 12.27
N LYS A 194 -4.27 -1.38 13.43
CA LYS A 194 -4.57 -0.54 14.59
C LYS A 194 -4.30 0.93 14.33
N LYS A 195 -3.16 1.29 13.71
CA LYS A 195 -2.89 2.68 13.31
C LYS A 195 -3.93 3.18 12.32
N LEU A 196 -4.36 2.35 11.36
CA LEU A 196 -5.42 2.68 10.41
C LEU A 196 -6.72 3.09 11.11
N SER A 197 -7.08 2.45 12.22
CA SER A 197 -8.26 2.83 13.00
C SER A 197 -8.21 4.27 13.53
N THR A 198 -7.03 4.87 13.76
CA THR A 198 -6.90 6.29 14.14
C THR A 198 -7.34 7.25 13.04
N ALA A 199 -7.21 6.85 11.77
CA ALA A 199 -7.60 7.69 10.65
C ALA A 199 -9.12 7.87 10.53
N TYR A 200 -9.91 7.03 11.22
CA TYR A 200 -11.37 7.01 11.14
C TYR A 200 -12.05 7.23 12.51
N THR A 201 -11.29 7.59 13.53
CA THR A 201 -11.80 7.83 14.90
C THR A 201 -11.34 9.20 15.39
N THR A 202 -11.77 9.59 16.59
CA THR A 202 -11.42 10.89 17.18
C THR A 202 -9.96 10.98 17.64
N VAL A 203 -9.28 9.85 17.84
CA VAL A 203 -7.86 9.79 18.21
C VAL A 203 -6.96 9.89 16.99
N THR A 204 -5.71 10.31 17.18
CA THR A 204 -4.76 10.50 16.08
C THR A 204 -3.44 9.81 16.39
N SER A 205 -2.93 9.00 15.46
CA SER A 205 -1.64 8.33 15.61
C SER A 205 -0.48 9.33 15.72
N THR A 206 0.61 8.93 16.37
CA THR A 206 1.89 9.67 16.34
C THR A 206 2.71 9.40 15.08
N ASP A 207 2.31 8.42 14.26
CA ASP A 207 2.95 8.09 13.00
C ASP A 207 2.61 9.14 11.91
N PRO A 208 3.62 9.75 11.26
CA PRO A 208 3.37 10.79 10.25
C PRO A 208 2.52 10.30 9.07
N ILE A 209 2.62 9.03 8.67
CA ILE A 209 1.81 8.49 7.57
C ILE A 209 0.34 8.54 7.97
N PHE A 210 0.01 8.06 9.16
CA PHE A 210 -1.37 8.00 9.64
C PHE A 210 -1.94 9.36 10.04
N ILE A 211 -1.10 10.33 10.45
CA ILE A 211 -1.51 11.73 10.61
C ILE A 211 -1.95 12.33 9.27
N ALA A 212 -1.14 12.18 8.23
CA ALA A 212 -1.47 12.70 6.89
C ALA A 212 -2.66 11.95 6.27
N LEU A 213 -2.73 10.63 6.51
CA LEU A 213 -3.82 9.78 6.05
C LEU A 213 -5.15 10.17 6.70
N LYS A 214 -5.18 10.49 8.00
CA LYS A 214 -6.40 10.98 8.68
C LYS A 214 -6.98 12.22 7.98
N ASP A 215 -6.16 13.26 7.79
CA ASP A 215 -6.58 14.47 7.08
C ASP A 215 -7.06 14.15 5.64
N THR A 216 -6.39 13.20 4.97
CA THR A 216 -6.76 12.77 3.61
C THR A 216 -8.11 12.04 3.57
N VAL A 217 -8.36 11.07 4.45
CA VAL A 217 -9.60 10.28 4.44
C VAL A 217 -10.81 11.12 4.85
N GLU A 218 -10.63 12.08 5.77
CA GLU A 218 -11.68 13.03 6.14
C GLU A 218 -12.02 13.99 4.99
N ARG A 219 -10.98 14.54 4.32
CA ARG A 219 -11.12 15.49 3.21
C ARG A 219 -11.83 14.88 2.01
N PHE A 220 -11.43 13.68 1.62
CA PHE A 220 -11.91 13.01 0.40
C PHE A 220 -12.97 11.95 0.68
N ARG A 221 -13.39 11.76 1.94
CA ARG A 221 -14.41 10.79 2.37
C ARG A 221 -14.10 9.37 1.89
N ILE A 222 -12.82 8.99 1.99
CA ILE A 222 -12.35 7.69 1.52
C ILE A 222 -12.96 6.59 2.40
N PRO A 223 -13.59 5.54 1.84
CA PRO A 223 -14.12 4.43 2.63
C PRO A 223 -13.01 3.63 3.31
N ARG A 224 -13.17 3.38 4.62
CA ARG A 224 -12.24 2.55 5.41
C ARG A 224 -12.01 1.16 4.81
N SER A 225 -13.07 0.54 4.27
CA SER A 225 -13.00 -0.81 3.69
C SER A 225 -11.92 -0.95 2.62
N LEU A 226 -11.70 0.07 1.77
CA LEU A 226 -10.67 0.02 0.73
C LEU A 226 -9.24 -0.04 1.31
N LEU A 227 -9.02 0.58 2.47
CA LEU A 227 -7.72 0.57 3.14
C LEU A 227 -7.53 -0.71 3.95
N ASP A 228 -8.62 -1.23 4.54
CA ASP A 228 -8.60 -2.54 5.19
C ASP A 228 -8.30 -3.66 4.16
N ASP A 229 -8.92 -3.62 2.98
CA ASP A 229 -8.70 -4.57 1.88
C ASP A 229 -7.24 -4.56 1.39
N MET A 230 -6.61 -3.37 1.33
CA MET A 230 -5.18 -3.25 0.98
C MET A 230 -4.31 -4.02 1.98
N ILE A 231 -4.50 -3.82 3.29
CA ILE A 231 -3.75 -4.56 4.33
C ILE A 231 -4.08 -6.05 4.24
N SER A 232 -5.33 -6.41 3.97
CA SER A 232 -5.76 -7.80 3.80
C SER A 232 -5.06 -8.49 2.64
N GLY A 233 -4.83 -7.81 1.52
CA GLY A 233 -4.01 -8.35 0.43
C GLY A 233 -2.59 -8.68 0.86
N MET A 234 -1.99 -7.86 1.72
CA MET A 234 -0.65 -8.09 2.29
C MET A 234 -0.62 -9.30 3.25
N GLU A 235 -1.68 -9.47 4.05
CA GLU A 235 -1.85 -10.64 4.92
C GLU A 235 -2.10 -11.93 4.12
N ASP A 236 -2.82 -11.83 3.01
CA ASP A 236 -3.09 -12.97 2.12
C ASP A 236 -1.78 -13.50 1.52
N ASP A 237 -0.84 -12.62 1.17
CA ASP A 237 0.51 -12.99 0.70
C ASP A 237 1.33 -13.79 1.73
N LEU A 238 0.94 -13.82 3.01
CA LEU A 238 1.60 -14.62 4.05
C LEU A 238 1.09 -16.08 4.11
N HIS A 239 -0.04 -16.37 3.47
CA HIS A 239 -0.68 -17.69 3.45
C HIS A 239 -0.80 -18.29 2.06
N ARG A 240 -0.55 -17.50 1.01
CA ARG A 240 -0.73 -17.92 -0.38
C ARG A 240 0.49 -17.56 -1.22
N ASP A 241 1.00 -18.56 -1.92
CA ASP A 241 2.10 -18.42 -2.88
C ASP A 241 1.75 -18.97 -4.28
N ARG A 242 0.56 -19.57 -4.45
CA ARG A 242 0.03 -20.13 -5.71
C ARG A 242 -1.41 -19.70 -5.95
N PHE A 243 -1.75 -19.47 -7.22
CA PHE A 243 -3.09 -19.11 -7.67
C PHE A 243 -3.58 -20.15 -8.69
N GLU A 244 -4.61 -20.91 -8.35
CA GLU A 244 -5.07 -22.01 -9.21
C GLU A 244 -5.73 -21.46 -10.47
N THR A 245 -6.62 -20.48 -10.31
CA THR A 245 -7.43 -19.91 -11.39
C THR A 245 -7.17 -18.42 -11.60
N PHE A 246 -7.69 -17.86 -12.70
CA PHE A 246 -7.66 -16.42 -12.88
C PHE A 246 -8.57 -15.69 -11.88
N GLU A 247 -9.66 -16.32 -11.44
CA GLU A 247 -10.57 -15.78 -10.44
C GLU A 247 -9.84 -15.57 -9.10
N ASP A 248 -9.04 -16.54 -8.68
CA ASP A 248 -8.14 -16.41 -7.53
C ASP A 248 -7.18 -15.22 -7.67
N LEU A 249 -6.55 -15.11 -8.84
CA LEU A 249 -5.62 -14.02 -9.13
C LEU A 249 -6.34 -12.67 -9.17
N TYR A 250 -7.59 -12.64 -9.65
CA TYR A 250 -8.41 -11.44 -9.72
C TYR A 250 -8.68 -10.87 -8.33
N GLU A 251 -9.09 -11.71 -7.38
CA GLU A 251 -9.34 -11.31 -5.99
C GLU A 251 -8.08 -10.72 -5.34
N TYR A 252 -6.92 -11.33 -5.59
CA TYR A 252 -5.63 -10.79 -5.17
C TYR A 252 -5.36 -9.41 -5.78
N CYS A 253 -5.44 -9.31 -7.11
CA CYS A 253 -5.23 -8.04 -7.83
C CYS A 253 -6.23 -6.96 -7.40
N TYR A 254 -7.44 -7.34 -7.02
CA TYR A 254 -8.44 -6.42 -6.49
C TYR A 254 -7.91 -5.76 -5.20
N LYS A 255 -7.53 -6.58 -4.21
CA LYS A 255 -7.06 -6.11 -2.90
C LYS A 255 -5.79 -5.28 -2.97
N VAL A 256 -4.79 -5.71 -3.75
CA VAL A 256 -3.46 -5.06 -3.75
C VAL A 256 -3.30 -3.93 -4.76
N ALA A 257 -4.21 -3.79 -5.73
CA ALA A 257 -4.08 -2.79 -6.79
C ALA A 257 -5.38 -2.07 -7.18
N SER A 258 -6.54 -2.75 -7.19
CA SER A 258 -7.81 -2.11 -7.55
C SER A 258 -8.31 -1.18 -6.45
N THR A 259 -8.17 -1.57 -5.19
CA THR A 259 -8.39 -0.70 -4.02
C THR A 259 -7.59 0.60 -4.14
N VAL A 260 -6.33 0.51 -4.61
CA VAL A 260 -5.46 1.67 -4.85
C VAL A 260 -6.07 2.59 -5.90
N GLY A 261 -6.54 2.04 -7.01
CA GLY A 261 -7.25 2.78 -8.05
C GLY A 261 -8.52 3.46 -7.54
N LEU A 262 -9.33 2.74 -6.75
CA LEU A 262 -10.58 3.23 -6.16
C LEU A 262 -10.35 4.39 -5.20
N VAL A 263 -9.34 4.30 -4.31
CA VAL A 263 -8.97 5.43 -3.44
C VAL A 263 -8.42 6.60 -4.25
N CYS A 264 -7.61 6.33 -5.28
CA CYS A 264 -7.05 7.37 -6.13
C CYS A 264 -8.15 8.21 -6.79
N ILE A 265 -9.25 7.61 -7.26
CA ILE A 265 -10.34 8.37 -7.89
C ILE A 265 -11.13 9.22 -6.89
N GLU A 266 -11.31 8.78 -5.64
CA GLU A 266 -11.91 9.61 -4.58
C GLU A 266 -11.06 10.87 -4.33
N ILE A 267 -9.73 10.75 -4.41
CA ILE A 267 -8.80 11.88 -4.27
C ILE A 267 -8.77 12.75 -5.55
N TYR A 268 -8.81 12.14 -6.73
CA TYR A 268 -8.75 12.86 -8.01
C TYR A 268 -10.02 13.62 -8.37
N GLY A 269 -11.18 13.15 -7.90
CA GLY A 269 -12.50 13.63 -8.31
C GLY A 269 -12.97 13.00 -9.63
N TYR A 270 -14.22 12.54 -9.65
CA TYR A 270 -14.88 11.92 -10.80
C TYR A 270 -16.37 12.30 -10.89
N ASN A 271 -16.97 12.16 -12.07
CA ASN A 271 -18.32 12.64 -12.36
C ASN A 271 -19.33 11.58 -12.85
N ALA A 272 -18.94 10.30 -12.84
CA ALA A 272 -19.77 9.21 -13.34
C ALA A 272 -19.56 7.95 -12.48
N PRO A 273 -20.61 7.18 -12.13
CA PRO A 273 -20.47 5.97 -11.34
C PRO A 273 -19.60 4.90 -12.02
N GLU A 274 -19.57 4.86 -13.35
CA GLU A 274 -18.74 3.96 -14.16
C GLU A 274 -17.24 4.12 -13.90
N ALA A 275 -16.82 5.29 -13.37
CA ALA A 275 -15.43 5.52 -13.00
C ALA A 275 -14.90 4.50 -11.97
N LYS A 276 -15.78 3.91 -11.14
CA LYS A 276 -15.38 2.88 -10.17
C LYS A 276 -14.98 1.58 -10.86
N ASP A 277 -15.82 1.08 -11.78
CA ASP A 277 -15.54 -0.13 -12.55
C ASP A 277 -14.27 0.04 -13.41
N GLU A 278 -14.07 1.25 -13.95
CA GLU A 278 -12.89 1.56 -14.74
C GLU A 278 -11.62 1.75 -13.90
N ALA A 279 -11.74 2.26 -12.67
CA ALA A 279 -10.64 2.33 -11.71
C ALA A 279 -10.23 0.96 -11.19
N GLU A 280 -11.20 0.06 -10.97
CA GLU A 280 -10.94 -1.34 -10.67
C GLU A 280 -10.20 -2.01 -11.83
N ALA A 281 -10.72 -1.87 -13.05
CA ALA A 281 -10.04 -2.38 -14.24
C ALA A 281 -8.63 -1.78 -14.42
N TRP A 282 -8.42 -0.53 -14.01
CA TRP A 282 -7.11 0.11 -14.03
C TRP A 282 -6.12 -0.55 -13.07
N GLY A 283 -6.54 -0.85 -11.84
CA GLY A 283 -5.74 -1.58 -10.86
C GLY A 283 -5.39 -2.99 -11.34
N ILE A 284 -6.39 -3.77 -11.78
CA ILE A 284 -6.17 -5.10 -12.39
C ILE A 284 -5.19 -4.99 -13.56
N TYR A 285 -5.38 -4.03 -14.46
CA TYR A 285 -4.50 -3.85 -15.61
C TYR A 285 -3.03 -3.65 -15.21
N MET A 286 -2.76 -2.78 -14.24
CA MET A 286 -1.41 -2.53 -13.77
C MET A 286 -0.81 -3.76 -13.08
N GLN A 287 -1.60 -4.47 -12.28
CA GLN A 287 -1.10 -5.61 -11.53
C GLN A 287 -0.79 -6.82 -12.41
N LEU A 288 -1.61 -7.10 -13.43
CA LEU A 288 -1.29 -8.13 -14.42
C LEU A 288 0.04 -7.83 -15.14
N ILE A 289 0.34 -6.55 -15.40
CA ILE A 289 1.63 -6.18 -16.01
C ILE A 289 2.78 -6.38 -15.03
N ASN A 290 2.62 -6.03 -13.75
CA ASN A 290 3.64 -6.27 -12.73
C ASN A 290 3.94 -7.77 -12.61
N ILE A 291 2.91 -8.60 -12.45
CA ILE A 291 3.04 -10.06 -12.33
C ILE A 291 3.75 -10.66 -13.54
N LEU A 292 3.37 -10.26 -14.77
CA LEU A 292 4.04 -10.77 -15.96
C LEU A 292 5.49 -10.27 -16.08
N ARG A 293 5.76 -9.04 -15.64
CA ARG A 293 7.10 -8.42 -15.74
C ARG A 293 8.08 -9.02 -14.72
N ASP A 294 7.60 -9.36 -13.53
CA ASP A 294 8.44 -9.66 -12.37
C ASP A 294 8.50 -11.19 -12.07
N VAL A 295 8.06 -12.05 -13.01
CA VAL A 295 8.04 -13.53 -12.88
C VAL A 295 9.35 -14.12 -12.34
N LEU A 296 10.51 -13.63 -12.81
CA LEU A 296 11.82 -14.11 -12.33
C LEU A 296 12.09 -13.72 -10.87
N GLU A 297 11.71 -12.50 -10.49
CA GLU A 297 11.89 -11.97 -9.14
C GLU A 297 10.96 -12.71 -8.16
N ASP A 298 9.71 -12.96 -8.58
CA ASP A 298 8.71 -13.69 -7.82
C ASP A 298 9.10 -15.17 -7.64
N SER A 299 9.57 -15.83 -8.71
CA SER A 299 9.95 -17.24 -8.63
C SER A 299 11.20 -17.47 -7.77
N ALA A 300 12.13 -16.51 -7.75
CA ALA A 300 13.27 -16.52 -6.83
C ALA A 300 12.86 -16.42 -5.34
N ARG A 301 11.67 -15.86 -5.07
CA ARG A 301 11.04 -15.82 -3.74
C ARG A 301 10.13 -17.03 -3.50
N GLY A 302 10.10 -18.00 -4.41
CA GLY A 302 9.26 -19.19 -4.34
C GLY A 302 7.78 -18.96 -4.64
N ARG A 303 7.41 -17.81 -5.24
CA ARG A 303 6.03 -17.41 -5.53
C ARG A 303 5.68 -17.60 -7.01
N ILE A 304 4.43 -17.95 -7.29
CA ILE A 304 3.87 -17.99 -8.65
C ILE A 304 2.50 -17.31 -8.64
N TYR A 305 2.45 -16.07 -9.11
CA TYR A 305 1.21 -15.31 -9.25
C TYR A 305 0.43 -15.66 -10.52
N LEU A 306 1.09 -16.19 -11.55
CA LEU A 306 0.43 -16.59 -12.80
C LEU A 306 -0.55 -17.75 -12.53
N PRO A 307 -1.77 -17.75 -13.13
CA PRO A 307 -2.75 -18.81 -12.88
C PRO A 307 -2.23 -20.17 -13.33
N LEU A 308 -2.22 -21.15 -12.41
CA LEU A 308 -1.65 -22.48 -12.66
C LEU A 308 -2.43 -23.25 -13.72
N ASP A 309 -3.76 -23.20 -13.69
CA ASP A 309 -4.59 -23.90 -14.67
C ASP A 309 -4.34 -23.41 -16.11
N GLU A 310 -4.03 -22.13 -16.27
CA GLU A 310 -3.65 -21.53 -17.54
C GLU A 310 -2.24 -21.90 -17.96
N LEU A 311 -1.27 -21.87 -17.05
CA LEU A 311 0.10 -22.33 -17.33
C LEU A 311 0.09 -23.80 -17.80
N HIS A 312 -0.65 -24.66 -17.10
CA HIS A 312 -0.78 -26.09 -17.40
C HIS A 312 -1.41 -26.33 -18.77
N ARG A 313 -2.36 -25.50 -19.23
CA ARG A 313 -2.91 -25.58 -20.62
C ARG A 313 -1.86 -25.34 -21.70
N TYR A 314 -0.78 -24.63 -21.39
CA TYR A 314 0.39 -24.45 -22.25
C TYR A 314 1.51 -25.45 -21.97
N GLY A 315 1.28 -26.42 -21.09
CA GLY A 315 2.24 -27.46 -20.70
C GLY A 315 3.34 -26.97 -19.76
N ILE A 316 3.20 -25.78 -19.17
CA ILE A 316 4.16 -25.22 -18.21
C ILE A 316 3.77 -25.72 -16.83
N SER A 317 4.66 -26.43 -16.14
CA SER A 317 4.47 -26.81 -14.73
C SER A 317 4.95 -25.72 -13.78
N ASP A 318 4.55 -25.82 -12.53
CA ASP A 318 5.03 -24.96 -11.44
C ASP A 318 6.56 -24.97 -11.35
N GLN A 319 7.19 -26.14 -11.51
CA GLN A 319 8.64 -26.29 -11.44
C GLN A 319 9.33 -25.54 -12.60
N ASP A 320 8.75 -25.54 -13.79
CA ASP A 320 9.31 -24.77 -14.93
C ASP A 320 9.37 -23.27 -14.62
N VAL A 321 8.41 -22.74 -13.84
CA VAL A 321 8.42 -21.34 -13.38
C VAL A 321 9.47 -21.11 -12.30
N LEU A 322 9.58 -22.02 -11.33
CA LEU A 322 10.55 -21.94 -10.24
C LEU A 322 12.00 -22.12 -10.71
N ASP A 323 12.22 -22.82 -11.81
CA ASP A 323 13.53 -22.93 -12.48
C ASP A 323 13.98 -21.58 -13.10
N GLY A 324 13.09 -20.58 -13.14
CA GLY A 324 13.41 -19.20 -13.45
C GLY A 324 13.68 -18.97 -14.93
N ALA A 325 14.88 -18.47 -15.26
CA ALA A 325 15.21 -18.00 -16.62
C ALA A 325 15.09 -19.08 -17.72
N GLY A 326 15.12 -20.37 -17.36
CA GLY A 326 14.88 -21.47 -18.30
C GLY A 326 13.48 -21.45 -18.93
N LEU A 327 12.49 -20.86 -18.23
CA LEU A 327 11.10 -20.76 -18.69
C LEU A 327 10.98 -20.00 -20.03
N LEU A 328 11.88 -19.05 -20.31
CA LEU A 328 11.92 -18.32 -21.58
C LEU A 328 12.00 -19.24 -22.81
N HIS A 329 12.65 -20.39 -22.65
CA HIS A 329 12.87 -21.36 -23.73
C HIS A 329 11.81 -22.47 -23.76
N HIS A 330 10.85 -22.45 -22.84
CA HIS A 330 9.77 -23.43 -22.80
C HIS A 330 8.82 -23.23 -24.01
N PRO A 331 8.46 -24.30 -24.76
CA PRO A 331 7.65 -24.17 -25.98
C PRO A 331 6.25 -23.57 -25.75
N GLY A 332 5.73 -23.65 -24.53
CA GLY A 332 4.45 -23.05 -24.13
C GLY A 332 4.49 -21.56 -23.75
N TRP A 333 5.67 -21.01 -23.43
CA TRP A 333 5.79 -19.69 -22.79
C TRP A 333 5.26 -18.55 -23.66
N GLU A 334 5.71 -18.47 -24.92
CA GLU A 334 5.28 -17.42 -25.85
C GLU A 334 3.75 -17.42 -26.04
N GLY A 335 3.17 -18.62 -26.17
CA GLY A 335 1.73 -18.82 -26.31
C GLY A 335 0.94 -18.33 -25.10
N PHE A 336 1.43 -18.67 -23.90
CA PHE A 336 0.87 -18.21 -22.63
C PHE A 336 0.93 -16.68 -22.53
N CYS A 337 2.12 -16.08 -22.72
CA CYS A 337 2.31 -14.63 -22.67
C CYS A 337 1.37 -13.90 -23.62
N ARG A 338 1.20 -14.39 -24.86
CA ARG A 338 0.30 -13.78 -25.83
C ARG A 338 -1.15 -13.75 -25.35
N SER A 339 -1.62 -14.84 -24.74
CA SER A 339 -2.96 -14.92 -24.15
C SER A 339 -3.12 -14.00 -22.95
N TYR A 340 -2.16 -14.03 -22.03
CA TYR A 340 -2.15 -13.20 -20.82
C TYR A 340 -2.10 -11.70 -21.15
N ILE A 341 -1.24 -11.28 -22.09
CA ILE A 341 -1.16 -9.90 -22.59
C ILE A 341 -2.49 -9.47 -23.24
N LYS A 342 -3.18 -10.38 -23.94
CA LYS A 342 -4.49 -10.09 -24.54
C LYS A 342 -5.53 -9.80 -23.45
N ARG A 343 -5.52 -10.55 -22.34
CA ARG A 343 -6.37 -10.30 -21.17
C ARG A 343 -6.04 -8.95 -20.54
N ALA A 344 -4.77 -8.69 -20.21
CA ALA A 344 -4.35 -7.40 -19.64
C ALA A 344 -4.80 -6.22 -20.52
N LYS A 345 -4.60 -6.30 -21.84
CA LYS A 345 -5.07 -5.28 -22.79
C LYS A 345 -6.60 -5.08 -22.78
N SER A 346 -7.39 -6.06 -22.35
CA SER A 346 -8.83 -5.91 -22.19
C SER A 346 -9.18 -5.00 -21.02
N TYR A 347 -8.60 -5.26 -19.84
CA TYR A 347 -8.71 -4.37 -18.69
C TYR A 347 -8.17 -2.97 -19.00
N GLY A 348 -7.03 -2.88 -19.69
CA GLY A 348 -6.48 -1.60 -20.14
C GLY A 348 -7.38 -0.84 -21.14
N ARG A 349 -8.30 -1.51 -21.86
CA ARG A 349 -9.32 -0.82 -22.68
C ARG A 349 -10.40 -0.20 -21.81
N THR A 350 -10.91 -0.93 -20.84
CA THR A 350 -11.89 -0.42 -19.86
C THR A 350 -11.29 0.72 -19.04
N ALA A 351 -10.09 0.53 -18.50
CA ALA A 351 -9.37 1.52 -17.71
C ALA A 351 -9.17 2.87 -18.41
N ARG A 352 -9.04 2.89 -19.75
CA ARG A 352 -8.88 4.14 -20.50
C ARG A 352 -10.14 5.02 -20.51
N GLY A 353 -11.33 4.44 -20.29
CA GLY A 353 -12.57 5.19 -20.13
C GLY A 353 -12.51 6.17 -18.95
N LEU A 354 -11.76 5.79 -17.90
CA LEU A 354 -11.63 6.55 -16.65
C LEU A 354 -11.21 8.00 -16.89
N LEU A 355 -10.31 8.21 -17.85
CA LEU A 355 -9.78 9.54 -18.17
C LEU A 355 -10.86 10.53 -18.62
N GLY A 356 -11.98 10.04 -19.18
CA GLY A 356 -13.13 10.86 -19.53
C GLY A 356 -13.94 11.33 -18.32
N HIS A 357 -13.95 10.56 -17.23
CA HIS A 357 -14.78 10.80 -16.05
C HIS A 357 -14.05 11.56 -14.93
N LEU A 358 -12.72 11.63 -14.97
CA LEU A 358 -11.94 12.35 -13.97
C LEU A 358 -11.97 13.87 -14.14
N ASP A 359 -11.70 14.57 -13.05
CA ASP A 359 -11.49 16.02 -13.06
C ASP A 359 -10.31 16.41 -13.96
N ARG A 360 -10.50 17.49 -14.73
CA ARG A 360 -9.54 17.92 -15.76
C ARG A 360 -8.13 18.17 -15.21
N GLN A 361 -8.02 18.67 -13.99
CA GLN A 361 -6.73 18.97 -13.35
C GLN A 361 -6.00 17.70 -12.89
N SER A 362 -6.74 16.63 -12.61
CA SER A 362 -6.22 15.37 -12.07
C SER A 362 -5.87 14.35 -13.17
N ARG A 363 -6.59 14.36 -14.31
CA ARG A 363 -6.45 13.40 -15.44
C ARG A 363 -5.04 13.07 -15.88
N TYR A 364 -4.14 14.05 -15.85
CA TYR A 364 -2.77 13.87 -16.32
C TYR A 364 -2.04 12.74 -15.58
N SER A 365 -2.22 12.66 -14.26
CA SER A 365 -1.52 11.68 -13.42
C SER A 365 -1.84 10.22 -13.82
N PRO A 366 -3.12 9.77 -13.79
CA PRO A 366 -3.48 8.42 -14.23
C PRO A 366 -3.19 8.20 -15.73
N ALA A 367 -3.36 9.20 -16.59
CA ALA A 367 -3.02 9.06 -18.00
C ALA A 367 -1.52 8.78 -18.22
N ALA A 368 -0.65 9.43 -17.46
CA ALA A 368 0.80 9.19 -17.54
C ALA A 368 1.16 7.79 -17.02
N MET A 369 0.56 7.38 -15.90
CA MET A 369 0.75 6.03 -15.34
C MET A 369 0.30 4.94 -16.33
N MET A 370 -0.91 5.05 -16.88
CA MET A 370 -1.42 4.14 -17.90
C MET A 370 -0.49 4.08 -19.11
N ALA A 371 0.03 5.21 -19.57
CA ALA A 371 0.94 5.26 -20.71
C ALA A 371 2.28 4.56 -20.42
N PHE A 372 2.83 4.70 -19.21
CA PHE A 372 4.04 3.99 -18.80
C PHE A 372 3.84 2.48 -18.83
N TYR A 373 2.74 2.01 -18.24
CA TYR A 373 2.38 0.59 -18.20
C TYR A 373 2.07 0.03 -19.58
N ASP A 374 1.34 0.77 -20.43
CA ASP A 374 1.13 0.43 -21.84
C ASP A 374 2.46 0.20 -22.58
N SER A 375 3.47 1.00 -22.26
CA SER A 375 4.78 0.91 -22.92
C SER A 375 5.59 -0.30 -22.40
N ILE A 376 5.50 -0.62 -21.11
CA ILE A 376 6.08 -1.85 -20.54
C ILE A 376 5.46 -3.07 -21.21
N LEU A 377 4.12 -3.15 -21.23
CA LEU A 377 3.41 -4.29 -21.83
C LEU A 377 3.71 -4.44 -23.33
N LYS A 378 3.89 -3.32 -24.06
CA LYS A 378 4.34 -3.34 -25.46
C LYS A 378 5.77 -3.85 -25.62
N LYS A 379 6.68 -3.57 -24.69
CA LYS A 379 8.06 -4.09 -24.72
C LYS A 379 8.05 -5.60 -24.49
N ILE A 380 7.37 -6.09 -23.45
CA ILE A 380 7.21 -7.53 -23.18
C ILE A 380 6.65 -8.27 -24.40
N GLY A 381 5.60 -7.72 -25.01
CA GLY A 381 5.00 -8.34 -26.20
C GLY A 381 5.85 -8.27 -27.48
N LYS A 382 6.88 -7.41 -27.55
CA LYS A 382 7.82 -7.32 -28.67
C LYS A 382 9.05 -8.21 -28.49
N SER A 383 9.33 -8.62 -27.26
CA SER A 383 10.41 -9.54 -26.90
C SER A 383 9.90 -10.97 -26.73
N ASP A 384 8.74 -11.30 -27.33
CA ASP A 384 8.12 -12.63 -27.27
C ASP A 384 7.96 -13.17 -25.82
N GLY A 385 7.71 -12.27 -24.87
CA GLY A 385 7.57 -12.62 -23.46
C GLY A 385 8.89 -12.69 -22.69
N ASP A 386 10.01 -12.22 -23.24
CA ASP A 386 11.26 -12.13 -22.49
C ASP A 386 11.15 -11.08 -21.38
N VAL A 387 11.03 -11.60 -20.16
CA VAL A 387 11.06 -10.89 -18.87
C VAL A 387 12.18 -11.42 -17.97
N PHE A 388 13.05 -12.28 -18.51
CA PHE A 388 14.08 -12.99 -17.74
C PHE A 388 15.49 -12.44 -18.01
N SER A 389 15.75 -11.98 -19.24
CA SER A 389 17.09 -11.48 -19.63
C SER A 389 17.44 -10.17 -18.93
N GLU A 390 16.50 -9.23 -18.93
CA GLU A 390 16.64 -7.93 -18.28
C GLU A 390 15.29 -7.46 -17.77
N ARG A 391 15.27 -6.75 -16.64
CA ARG A 391 14.03 -6.20 -16.10
C ARG A 391 13.42 -5.19 -17.08
N VAL A 392 12.21 -5.46 -17.55
CA VAL A 392 11.55 -4.65 -18.58
C VAL A 392 11.08 -3.31 -17.99
N GLN A 393 11.81 -2.25 -18.31
CA GLN A 393 11.50 -0.90 -17.83
C GLN A 393 11.61 0.16 -18.92
N LEU A 394 11.05 1.33 -18.65
CA LEU A 394 11.28 2.53 -19.44
C LEU A 394 12.53 3.27 -18.94
N SER A 395 13.38 3.66 -19.88
CA SER A 395 14.49 4.57 -19.63
C SER A 395 13.99 5.96 -19.20
N LYS A 396 14.85 6.74 -18.53
CA LYS A 396 14.49 8.11 -18.11
C LYS A 396 14.02 8.99 -19.29
N PRO A 397 14.68 8.98 -20.47
CA PRO A 397 14.22 9.74 -21.62
C PRO A 397 12.85 9.30 -22.17
N GLU A 398 12.58 7.98 -22.23
CA GLU A 398 11.28 7.46 -22.64
C GLU A 398 10.17 7.95 -21.70
N LYS A 399 10.41 7.89 -20.38
CA LYS A 399 9.48 8.37 -19.35
C LYS A 399 9.19 9.87 -19.52
N ILE A 400 10.24 10.70 -19.64
CA ILE A 400 10.10 12.15 -19.78
C ILE A 400 9.35 12.49 -21.07
N SER A 401 9.69 11.84 -22.19
CA SER A 401 9.06 12.10 -23.49
C SER A 401 7.59 11.72 -23.48
N LEU A 402 7.25 10.57 -22.89
CA LEU A 402 5.87 10.11 -22.79
C LEU A 402 5.05 10.99 -21.84
N ALA A 403 5.61 11.35 -20.68
CA ALA A 403 4.99 12.29 -19.75
C ALA A 403 4.70 13.65 -20.40
N ALA A 404 5.67 14.21 -21.14
CA ALA A 404 5.49 15.47 -21.85
C ALA A 404 4.41 15.37 -22.93
N TRP A 405 4.35 14.27 -23.68
CA TRP A 405 3.32 14.03 -24.68
C TRP A 405 1.92 13.89 -24.06
N VAL A 406 1.78 13.10 -22.99
CA VAL A 406 0.52 12.95 -22.24
C VAL A 406 0.08 14.30 -21.67
N TYR A 407 1.00 15.07 -21.10
CA TYR A 407 0.72 16.42 -20.61
C TYR A 407 0.13 17.29 -21.70
N PHE A 408 0.78 17.33 -22.87
CA PHE A 408 0.30 18.11 -24.00
C PHE A 408 -1.10 17.66 -24.45
N ARG A 409 -1.32 16.35 -24.60
CA ARG A 409 -2.59 15.75 -25.05
C ARG A 409 -3.75 16.08 -24.12
N TYR A 410 -3.59 15.92 -22.81
CA TYR A 410 -4.70 16.09 -21.86
C TYR A 410 -4.86 17.52 -21.34
N ARG A 411 -3.82 18.36 -21.47
CA ARG A 411 -3.92 19.78 -21.12
C ARG A 411 -4.57 20.61 -22.22
N PHE A 412 -4.23 20.34 -23.49
CA PHE A 412 -4.54 21.21 -24.62
C PHE A 412 -5.49 20.62 -25.67
N LEU A 413 -5.66 19.30 -25.76
CA LEU A 413 -6.58 18.68 -26.73
C LEU A 413 -7.87 18.20 -26.05
N PRO A 414 -9.04 18.39 -26.67
CA PRO A 414 -10.30 17.80 -26.18
C PRO A 414 -10.22 16.26 -26.22
N ILE A 415 -10.95 15.60 -25.31
CA ILE A 415 -10.96 14.13 -25.21
C ILE A 415 -11.77 13.55 -26.35
#